data_AF-A0A3A8YH13-F1
#
_entry.id   AF-A0A3A8YH13-F1
#
_cell.length_a   1.000
_cell.length_b   1.000
_cell.length_c   1.000
_cell.angle_alpha   90.00
_cell.angle_beta   90.00
_cell.angle_gamma   90.00
#
_symmetry.space_group_name_H-M   'P 1'
#
loop_
_entity.id
_entity.type
_entity.pdbx_description
1 polymer ?
#
loop_
_entity_poly.entity_id
_entity_poly.type
_entity_poly.pdbx_seq_one_letter_code
_entity_poly.pdbx_strand_id
1 'polypeptide(L)'
;MLALSPISLKDANAFVAQHHRHHKPVTGHKFSIACTEAGRLAGVAIVGRPVSRYLDDGYTLEVNRLCTDGTKNACSFLYAAAWRAARAMGYRKIVTYILDTESGASLRAAGWACAGLAGGKRWTGSRRPKEDLYPAQMKYRYEKSIGKEF
;
A
#
# COMPACT_ATOMS: atom_id res chain seq x y z
N MET A 1 -12.71 18.85 -2.51
CA MET A 1 -12.97 17.63 -3.32
C MET A 1 -11.64 16.96 -3.58
N LEU A 2 -11.57 15.63 -3.40
CA LEU A 2 -10.36 14.86 -3.68
C LEU A 2 -10.28 14.52 -5.18
N ALA A 3 -9.10 14.67 -5.75
CA ALA A 3 -8.82 14.30 -7.14
C ALA A 3 -7.65 13.32 -7.22
N LEU A 4 -7.73 12.40 -8.19
CA LEU A 4 -6.65 11.48 -8.49
C LEU A 4 -5.69 12.14 -9.47
N SER A 5 -4.39 12.06 -9.21
CA SER A 5 -3.37 12.63 -10.10
C SER A 5 -2.21 11.66 -10.29
N PRO A 6 -1.55 11.68 -11.47
CA PRO A 6 -0.30 10.94 -11.65
C PRO A 6 0.80 11.57 -10.78
N ILE A 7 1.78 10.76 -10.39
CA ILE A 7 2.97 11.24 -9.66
C ILE A 7 4.16 10.35 -9.99
N SER A 8 5.35 10.94 -10.08
CA SER A 8 6.59 10.18 -10.24
C SER A 8 6.92 9.40 -8.96
N LEU A 9 7.70 8.32 -9.09
CA LEU A 9 8.22 7.62 -7.91
C LEU A 9 9.04 8.54 -7.01
N LYS A 10 9.84 9.43 -7.62
CA LYS A 10 10.70 10.38 -6.92
C LYS A 10 9.89 11.29 -6.02
N ASP A 11 8.83 11.90 -6.56
CA ASP A 11 8.00 12.84 -5.80
C ASP A 11 7.14 12.14 -4.76
N ALA A 12 6.64 10.93 -5.07
CA ALA A 12 5.94 10.11 -4.09
C ALA A 12 6.85 9.74 -2.91
N ASN A 13 8.10 9.35 -3.19
CA ASN A 13 9.09 9.07 -2.16
C ASN A 13 9.46 10.32 -1.34
N ALA A 14 9.55 11.50 -1.97
CA ALA A 14 9.77 12.76 -1.26
C ALA A 14 8.64 13.07 -0.28
N PHE A 15 7.38 12.86 -0.70
CA PHE A 15 6.22 13.02 0.19
C PHE A 15 6.26 12.03 1.36
N VAL A 16 6.58 10.74 1.09
CA VAL A 16 6.73 9.70 2.13
C VAL A 16 7.83 10.08 3.11
N ALA A 17 8.99 10.56 2.65
CA ALA A 17 10.09 10.94 3.52
C ALA A 17 9.72 12.09 4.48
N GLN A 18 8.87 13.02 4.03
CA GLN A 18 8.42 14.15 4.84
C GLN A 18 7.36 13.76 5.88
N HIS A 19 6.46 12.82 5.55
CA HIS A 19 5.25 12.57 6.35
C HIS A 19 5.22 11.20 7.05
N HIS A 20 6.02 10.22 6.59
CA HIS A 20 5.93 8.85 7.07
C HIS A 20 6.99 8.55 8.15
N ARG A 21 6.54 8.47 9.40
CA ARG A 21 7.40 8.31 10.60
C ARG A 21 8.28 7.05 10.64
N HIS A 22 7.85 5.97 9.98
CA HIS A 22 8.47 4.64 10.19
C HIS A 22 9.05 3.96 8.94
N HIS A 23 8.89 4.52 7.75
CA HIS A 23 9.24 3.82 6.51
C HIS A 23 10.13 4.67 5.62
N LYS A 24 11.21 4.04 5.14
CA LYS A 24 12.10 4.61 4.12
C LYS A 24 11.42 4.63 2.74
N PRO A 25 11.85 5.53 1.84
CA PRO A 25 11.54 5.50 0.41
C PRO A 25 11.71 4.11 -0.20
N VAL A 26 10.94 3.80 -1.25
CA VAL A 26 11.05 2.54 -1.99
C VAL A 26 11.91 2.71 -3.23
N THR A 27 12.63 1.66 -3.60
CA THR A 27 13.59 1.68 -4.73
C THR A 27 12.93 1.56 -6.10
N GLY A 28 11.76 0.94 -6.18
CA GLY A 28 11.05 0.73 -7.44
C GLY A 28 9.55 0.62 -7.24
N HIS A 29 8.80 0.76 -8.33
CA HIS A 29 7.35 0.61 -8.36
C HIS A 29 6.88 0.03 -9.70
N LYS A 30 5.63 -0.40 -9.75
CA LYS A 30 4.88 -0.57 -11.01
C LYS A 30 4.21 0.73 -11.41
N PHE A 31 3.64 1.42 -10.42
CA PHE A 31 3.07 2.76 -10.60
C PHE A 31 2.96 3.47 -9.24
N SER A 32 2.77 4.78 -9.31
CA SER A 32 2.43 5.62 -8.17
C SER A 32 1.27 6.53 -8.53
N ILE A 33 0.43 6.84 -7.54
CA ILE A 33 -0.70 7.74 -7.67
C ILE A 33 -0.74 8.72 -6.51
N ALA A 34 -1.23 9.93 -6.79
CA ALA A 34 -1.43 10.99 -5.82
C ALA A 34 -2.91 11.27 -5.59
N CYS A 35 -3.23 11.69 -4.37
CA CYS A 35 -4.48 12.32 -4.00
C CYS A 35 -4.21 13.81 -3.84
N THR A 36 -4.99 14.65 -4.52
CA THR A 36 -4.93 16.11 -4.35
C THR A 36 -6.24 16.65 -3.80
N GLU A 37 -6.15 17.67 -2.96
CA GLU A 37 -7.30 18.43 -2.48
C GLU A 37 -7.07 19.92 -2.74
N ALA A 38 -7.98 20.53 -3.52
CA ALA A 38 -7.88 21.94 -3.91
C ALA A 38 -6.49 22.30 -4.50
N GLY A 39 -5.94 21.43 -5.35
CA GLY A 39 -4.65 21.61 -6.01
C GLY A 39 -3.42 21.27 -5.14
N ARG A 40 -3.60 20.95 -3.85
CA ARG A 40 -2.50 20.57 -2.95
C ARG A 40 -2.39 19.05 -2.85
N LEU A 41 -1.16 18.54 -2.75
CA LEU A 41 -0.90 17.11 -2.56
C LEU A 41 -1.28 16.68 -1.14
N ALA A 42 -2.30 15.82 -1.03
CA ALA A 42 -2.86 15.34 0.24
C ALA A 42 -2.36 13.92 0.59
N GLY A 43 -1.84 13.17 -0.38
CA GLY A 43 -1.27 11.86 -0.13
C GLY A 43 -0.84 11.12 -1.38
N VAL A 44 -0.15 10.01 -1.17
CA VAL A 44 0.42 9.17 -2.24
C VAL A 44 0.22 7.69 -1.92
N ALA A 45 0.09 6.88 -2.96
CA ALA A 45 0.22 5.44 -2.89
C ALA A 45 1.27 4.98 -3.90
N ILE A 46 2.19 4.11 -3.44
CA ILE A 46 3.23 3.49 -4.25
C ILE A 46 2.96 2.00 -4.29
N VAL A 47 2.76 1.49 -5.51
CA VAL A 47 2.36 0.10 -5.76
C VAL A 47 3.45 -0.61 -6.54
N GLY A 48 3.84 -1.79 -6.07
CA GLY A 48 4.93 -2.57 -6.64
C GLY A 48 4.70 -4.06 -6.51
N ARG A 49 5.77 -4.84 -6.75
CA ARG A 49 5.74 -6.29 -6.56
C ARG A 49 5.53 -6.61 -5.07
N PRO A 50 4.85 -7.72 -4.75
CA PRO A 50 4.74 -8.17 -3.38
C PRO A 50 6.12 -8.41 -2.76
N VAL A 51 6.30 -7.98 -1.51
CA VAL A 51 7.52 -8.26 -0.76
C VAL A 51 7.62 -9.76 -0.42
N SER A 52 6.46 -10.40 -0.21
CA SER A 52 6.38 -11.86 -0.05
C SER A 52 6.54 -12.56 -1.39
N ARG A 53 7.62 -13.33 -1.54
CA ARG A 53 7.87 -14.17 -2.74
C ARG A 53 6.73 -15.13 -3.06
N TYR A 54 5.98 -15.58 -2.04
CA TYR A 54 4.85 -16.49 -2.22
C TYR A 54 3.63 -15.83 -2.87
N LEU A 55 3.58 -14.50 -2.86
CA LEU A 55 2.53 -13.73 -3.52
C LEU A 55 3.00 -13.15 -4.85
N ASP A 56 4.30 -13.18 -5.16
CA ASP A 56 4.88 -12.58 -6.36
C ASP A 56 4.73 -13.53 -7.58
N ASP A 57 3.47 -13.80 -7.95
CA ASP A 57 3.03 -14.72 -9.00
C ASP A 57 2.89 -14.08 -10.39
N GLY A 58 3.29 -12.81 -10.53
CA GLY A 58 3.13 -12.01 -11.75
C GLY A 58 1.76 -11.35 -11.92
N TYR A 59 0.74 -11.76 -11.17
CA TYR A 59 -0.63 -11.23 -11.24
C TYR A 59 -1.08 -10.52 -9.96
N THR A 60 -0.26 -10.54 -8.91
CA THR A 60 -0.49 -9.87 -7.64
C THR A 60 0.41 -8.64 -7.49
N LEU A 61 -0.16 -7.54 -7.01
CA LEU A 61 0.59 -6.35 -6.58
C LEU A 61 0.46 -6.10 -5.08
N GLU A 62 1.33 -5.25 -4.55
CA GLU A 62 1.26 -4.77 -3.18
C GLU A 62 1.28 -3.23 -3.15
N VAL A 63 0.41 -2.63 -2.34
CA VAL A 63 0.56 -1.23 -1.93
C VAL A 63 1.69 -1.17 -0.92
N ASN A 64 2.92 -1.00 -1.40
CA ASN A 64 4.10 -1.03 -0.55
C ASN A 64 4.16 0.18 0.39
N ARG A 65 3.66 1.34 -0.06
CA ARG A 65 3.56 2.56 0.75
C ARG A 65 2.26 3.27 0.44
N LEU A 66 1.58 3.71 1.50
CA LEU A 66 0.54 4.71 1.41
C LEU A 66 0.79 5.73 2.51
N CYS A 67 0.81 7.00 2.15
CA CYS A 67 1.07 8.09 3.07
C CYS A 67 0.14 9.26 2.75
N THR A 68 -0.44 9.87 3.78
CA THR A 68 -1.32 11.03 3.67
C THR A 68 -0.94 12.05 4.72
N ASP A 69 -1.25 13.32 4.48
CA ASP A 69 -1.07 14.41 5.45
C ASP A 69 -2.14 14.45 6.57
N GLY A 70 -3.10 13.52 6.54
CA GLY A 70 -4.25 13.49 7.47
C GLY A 70 -5.55 14.00 6.86
N THR A 71 -5.52 14.47 5.61
CA THR A 71 -6.73 14.89 4.86
C THR A 71 -7.81 13.81 4.89
N LYS A 72 -9.02 14.22 5.27
CA LYS A 72 -10.17 13.34 5.42
C LYS A 72 -10.42 12.54 4.12
N ASN A 73 -10.63 11.23 4.27
CA ASN A 73 -10.88 10.28 3.17
C ASN A 73 -9.73 10.05 2.18
N ALA A 74 -8.59 10.74 2.27
CA ALA A 74 -7.47 10.55 1.33
C ALA A 74 -6.94 9.11 1.33
N CYS A 75 -6.86 8.48 2.51
CA CYS A 75 -6.35 7.12 2.66
C CYS A 75 -7.25 6.07 1.97
N SER A 76 -8.56 6.08 2.25
CA SER A 76 -9.50 5.17 1.59
C SER A 76 -9.64 5.45 0.10
N PHE A 77 -9.60 6.73 -0.31
CA PHE A 77 -9.59 7.14 -1.71
C PHE A 77 -8.41 6.52 -2.47
N LEU A 78 -7.19 6.62 -1.93
CA LEU A 78 -5.99 6.05 -2.52
C LEU A 78 -6.03 4.52 -2.58
N TYR A 79 -6.49 3.83 -1.53
CA TYR A 79 -6.66 2.38 -1.56
C TYR A 79 -7.66 1.92 -2.63
N ALA A 80 -8.76 2.65 -2.80
CA ALA A 80 -9.74 2.33 -3.84
C ALA A 80 -9.16 2.59 -5.24
N ALA A 81 -8.43 3.69 -5.43
CA ALA A 81 -7.78 4.04 -6.69
C ALA A 81 -6.67 3.06 -7.08
N ALA A 82 -5.86 2.62 -6.12
CA ALA A 82 -4.79 1.65 -6.35
C ALA A 82 -5.34 0.33 -6.92
N TRP A 83 -6.46 -0.16 -6.37
CA TRP A 83 -7.12 -1.34 -6.93
C TRP A 83 -7.66 -1.12 -8.34
N ARG A 84 -8.35 0.00 -8.58
CA ARG A 84 -8.88 0.31 -9.93
C ARG A 84 -7.76 0.34 -10.97
N ALA A 85 -6.64 0.98 -10.65
CA ALA A 85 -5.47 1.02 -11.51
C ALA A 85 -4.86 -0.37 -11.74
N ALA A 86 -4.61 -1.13 -10.67
CA ALA A 86 -4.10 -2.50 -10.76
C ALA A 86 -4.98 -3.38 -11.65
N ARG A 87 -6.31 -3.37 -11.43
CA ARG A 87 -7.26 -4.14 -12.24
C ARG A 87 -7.24 -3.72 -13.71
N ALA A 88 -7.19 -2.42 -13.99
CA ALA A 88 -7.13 -1.90 -15.35
C ALA A 88 -5.86 -2.34 -16.11
N MET A 89 -4.76 -2.59 -15.40
CA MET A 89 -3.52 -3.13 -15.98
C MET A 89 -3.50 -4.66 -16.08
N GLY A 90 -4.60 -5.36 -15.73
CA GLY A 90 -4.70 -6.82 -15.81
C GLY A 90 -4.26 -7.60 -14.57
N TYR A 91 -3.93 -6.91 -13.47
CA TYR A 91 -3.63 -7.59 -12.21
C TYR A 91 -4.91 -8.16 -11.58
N ARG A 92 -4.80 -9.37 -11.00
CA ARG A 92 -5.93 -10.13 -10.46
C ARG A 92 -6.09 -9.94 -8.95
N LYS A 93 -5.03 -9.51 -8.26
CA LYS A 93 -5.00 -9.28 -6.82
C LYS A 93 -4.12 -8.09 -6.47
N ILE A 94 -4.52 -7.34 -5.45
CA ILE A 94 -3.65 -6.37 -4.76
C ILE A 94 -3.72 -6.61 -3.26
N VAL A 95 -2.58 -6.51 -2.57
CA VAL A 95 -2.47 -6.69 -1.13
C VAL A 95 -1.85 -5.48 -0.44
N THR A 96 -2.05 -5.38 0.86
CA THR A 96 -1.29 -4.48 1.74
C THR A 96 -1.22 -5.07 3.14
N TYR A 97 -0.38 -4.47 3.97
CA TYR A 97 -0.21 -4.85 5.37
C TYR A 97 -0.34 -3.63 6.27
N ILE A 98 -1.09 -3.78 7.35
CA ILE A 98 -1.15 -2.82 8.46
C ILE A 98 -0.73 -3.52 9.75
N LEU A 99 -0.22 -2.79 10.73
CA LEU A 99 0.03 -3.33 12.07
C LEU A 99 -1.27 -3.83 12.69
N ASP A 100 -1.17 -4.85 13.55
CA ASP A 100 -2.33 -5.39 14.26
C ASP A 100 -3.01 -4.40 15.23
N THR A 101 -2.33 -3.31 15.58
CA THR A 101 -2.90 -2.19 16.34
C THR A 101 -3.56 -1.12 15.48
N GLU A 102 -3.42 -1.17 14.15
CA GLU A 102 -4.08 -0.23 13.25
C GLU A 102 -5.52 -0.69 12.97
N SER A 103 -6.47 0.25 12.96
CA SER A 103 -7.90 -0.08 12.88
C SER A 103 -8.34 -0.73 11.57
N GLY A 104 -7.58 -0.53 10.48
CA GLY A 104 -7.96 -0.96 9.12
C GLY A 104 -9.22 -0.29 8.56
N ALA A 105 -9.73 0.78 9.18
CA ALA A 105 -11.00 1.41 8.80
C ALA A 105 -10.99 1.92 7.35
N SER A 106 -9.90 2.54 6.91
CA SER A 106 -9.78 3.06 5.54
C SER A 106 -9.77 1.94 4.48
N LEU A 107 -9.24 0.76 4.82
CA LEU A 107 -9.23 -0.41 3.94
C LEU A 107 -10.63 -1.00 3.80
N ARG A 108 -11.35 -1.16 4.92
CA ARG A 108 -12.76 -1.59 4.90
C ARG A 108 -13.63 -0.61 4.12
N ALA A 109 -13.45 0.70 4.34
CA ALA A 109 -14.16 1.73 3.58
C ALA A 109 -13.85 1.68 2.07
N ALA A 110 -12.65 1.23 1.69
CA ALA A 110 -12.28 1.02 0.29
C ALA A 110 -12.72 -0.35 -0.28
N GLY A 111 -13.47 -1.15 0.49
CA GLY A 111 -13.95 -2.47 0.10
C GLY A 111 -12.85 -3.53 -0.01
N TRP A 112 -11.82 -3.45 0.83
CA TRP A 112 -10.80 -4.50 0.95
C TRP A 112 -11.19 -5.53 2.01
N ALA A 113 -10.86 -6.79 1.77
CA ALA A 113 -11.11 -7.89 2.71
C ALA A 113 -9.89 -8.11 3.60
N CYS A 114 -10.11 -8.35 4.90
CA CYS A 114 -9.03 -8.79 5.80
C CYS A 114 -8.76 -10.28 5.57
N ALA A 115 -7.54 -10.63 5.17
CA ALA A 115 -7.10 -12.00 4.93
C ALA A 115 -6.40 -12.63 6.16
N GLY A 116 -6.49 -11.98 7.32
CA GLY A 116 -5.95 -12.46 8.59
C GLY A 116 -4.54 -11.97 8.94
N LEU A 117 -4.03 -12.46 10.08
CA LEU A 117 -2.68 -12.18 10.59
C LEU A 117 -1.61 -12.73 9.63
N ALA A 118 -0.56 -11.94 9.39
CA ALA A 118 0.50 -12.26 8.45
C ALA A 118 1.84 -11.60 8.82
N GLY A 119 2.91 -12.04 8.15
CA GLY A 119 4.23 -11.37 8.15
C GLY A 119 5.14 -11.71 9.33
N GLY A 120 4.62 -12.33 10.39
CA GLY A 120 5.38 -12.57 11.63
C GLY A 120 5.85 -11.28 12.29
N LYS A 121 6.52 -11.38 13.44
CA LYS A 121 7.06 -10.19 14.13
C LYS A 121 8.33 -9.64 13.49
N ARG A 122 9.16 -10.51 12.89
CA ARG A 122 10.48 -10.14 12.32
C ARG A 122 10.78 -10.98 11.10
N TRP A 123 11.65 -10.47 10.24
CA TRP A 123 12.25 -11.28 9.18
C TRP A 123 13.11 -12.39 9.79
N THR A 124 13.04 -13.58 9.22
CA THR A 124 13.82 -14.75 9.63
C THR A 124 14.58 -15.33 8.43
N GLY A 125 15.57 -16.19 8.70
CA GLY A 125 16.39 -16.84 7.67
C GLY A 125 17.64 -16.06 7.25
N SER A 126 18.40 -16.63 6.31
CA SER A 126 19.74 -16.14 5.90
C SER A 126 19.73 -14.76 5.25
N ARG A 127 18.60 -14.33 4.69
CA ARG A 127 18.42 -13.00 4.06
C ARG A 127 17.83 -11.96 5.02
N ARG A 128 17.80 -12.22 6.32
CA ARG A 128 17.32 -11.24 7.30
C ARG A 128 18.19 -9.98 7.25
N PRO A 129 17.60 -8.78 7.15
CA PRO A 129 18.34 -7.53 7.31
C PRO A 129 19.07 -7.46 8.65
N LYS A 130 20.20 -6.75 8.70
CA LYS A 130 20.96 -6.53 9.95
C LYS A 130 20.16 -5.72 10.98
N GLU A 131 19.33 -4.80 10.50
CA GLU A 131 18.46 -3.93 11.30
C GLU A 131 16.99 -4.19 10.97
N ASP A 132 16.09 -3.98 11.93
CA ASP A 132 14.65 -4.08 11.66
C ASP A 132 14.20 -2.97 10.71
N LEU A 133 13.57 -3.36 9.61
CA LEU A 133 13.04 -2.42 8.62
C LEU A 133 11.70 -1.79 9.03
N TYR A 134 11.05 -2.36 10.06
CA TYR A 134 9.76 -1.95 10.60
C TYR A 134 9.61 -2.45 12.05
N PRO A 135 8.68 -1.90 12.83
CA PRO A 135 8.37 -2.38 14.18
C PRO A 135 8.16 -3.90 14.21
N ALA A 136 8.68 -4.53 15.27
CA ALA A 136 8.65 -5.98 15.45
C ALA A 136 7.27 -6.47 15.92
N GLN A 137 6.25 -6.23 15.10
CA GLN A 137 4.85 -6.36 15.45
C GLN A 137 4.10 -7.16 14.38
N MET A 138 3.05 -7.86 14.80
CA MET A 138 2.20 -8.62 13.88
C MET A 138 1.45 -7.66 12.95
N LYS A 139 1.07 -8.17 11.79
CA LYS A 139 0.37 -7.39 10.77
C LYS A 139 -0.89 -8.11 10.34
N TYR A 140 -1.91 -7.36 9.97
CA TYR A 140 -3.02 -7.88 9.19
C TYR A 140 -2.73 -7.69 7.71
N ARG A 141 -2.93 -8.74 6.91
CA ARG A 141 -2.95 -8.63 5.46
C ARG A 141 -4.37 -8.27 5.03
N TYR A 142 -4.48 -7.25 4.19
CA TYR A 142 -5.70 -6.94 3.46
C TYR A 142 -5.50 -7.23 1.99
N GLU A 143 -6.56 -7.68 1.32
CA GLU A 143 -6.53 -7.95 -0.11
C GLU A 143 -7.79 -7.49 -0.82
N LYS A 144 -7.62 -7.23 -2.11
CA LYS A 144 -8.70 -7.06 -3.07
C LYS A 144 -8.36 -7.86 -4.30
N SER A 145 -9.32 -8.63 -4.80
CA SER A 145 -9.15 -9.45 -5.99
C SER A 145 -10.30 -9.22 -6.95
N ILE A 146 -10.13 -9.65 -8.20
CA ILE A 146 -11.29 -9.95 -9.02
C ILE A 146 -12.16 -10.94 -8.23
N GLY A 147 -13.47 -10.70 -8.16
CA GLY A 147 -14.36 -11.69 -7.57
C GLY A 147 -14.22 -13.02 -8.32
N LYS A 148 -14.57 -14.14 -7.69
CA LYS A 148 -14.94 -15.30 -8.51
C LYS A 148 -16.10 -14.83 -9.38
N GLU A 149 -15.91 -14.75 -10.68
CA GLU A 149 -17.03 -14.79 -11.60
C GLU A 149 -17.74 -16.11 -11.28
N PHE A 150 -18.96 -16.00 -10.77
CA PHE A 150 -19.91 -17.11 -10.70
C PHE A 150 -20.65 -17.16 -12.03
#